data_AF-A0A960E0P9-F1
#
_entry.id   AF-A0A960E0P9-F1
#
_cell.length_a   1.000
_cell.length_b   1.000
_cell.length_c   1.000
_cell.angle_alpha   90.00
_cell.angle_beta   90.00
_cell.angle_gamma   90.00
#
_symmetry.space_group_name_H-M   'P 1'
#
loop_
_entity.id
_entity.type
_entity.pdbx_description
1 polymer ?
#
loop_
_entity_poly.entity_id
_entity_poly.type
_entity_poly.pdbx_seq_one_letter_code
_entity_poly.pdbx_strand_id
1 'polypeptide(L)'
;MATLVVLGFAWPPWWTWVLAFVLAVLGGIVATAYAGPNLAAIGVTPDDRLLVRPVGLVRLWALSNGVDVPVASIVDVGVSPKKGLSKRWRAPGTHLPGVMIAGTFRRRGEKDLWMVGPAKEVLVIELADQPYRHLIVQVEDPHAAVEALKAAVRREH
;
A
#
# COMPACT_ATOMS: atom_id res chain seq x y z
N MET A 1 5.08 61.16 24.00
CA MET A 1 3.91 60.25 24.03
C MET A 1 4.26 59.06 23.16
N ALA A 2 4.70 57.95 23.76
CA ALA A 2 5.20 56.79 23.02
C ALA A 2 4.03 55.83 22.73
N THR A 3 3.70 55.65 21.45
CA THR A 3 2.70 54.70 20.98
C THR A 3 3.28 53.29 21.10
N LEU A 4 2.81 52.52 22.08
CA LEU A 4 3.12 51.11 22.22
C LEU A 4 2.38 50.34 21.12
N VAL A 5 3.10 49.94 20.08
CA VAL A 5 2.62 48.96 19.11
C VAL A 5 2.65 47.60 19.81
N VAL A 6 1.52 47.18 20.35
CA VAL A 6 1.34 45.81 20.83
C VAL A 6 1.20 44.93 19.59
N LEU A 7 2.29 44.30 19.17
CA LEU A 7 2.25 43.16 18.26
C LEU A 7 1.57 42.01 18.99
N GLY A 8 0.24 41.99 18.94
CA GLY A 8 -0.55 40.89 19.48
C GLY A 8 -0.21 39.62 18.72
N PHE A 9 0.44 38.66 19.38
CA PHE A 9 0.57 37.29 18.91
C PHE A 9 -0.83 36.70 18.83
N ALA A 10 -1.49 36.86 17.67
CA ALA A 10 -2.75 36.21 17.39
C ALA A 10 -2.48 34.70 17.35
N TRP A 11 -2.98 33.98 18.35
CA TRP A 11 -2.86 32.53 18.37
C TRP A 11 -3.40 31.98 17.05
N PRO A 12 -2.64 31.15 16.32
CA PRO A 12 -3.10 30.58 15.08
C PRO A 12 -4.46 29.94 15.30
N PRO A 13 -5.50 30.34 14.57
CA PRO A 13 -6.83 29.81 14.80
C PRO A 13 -6.83 28.31 14.50
N TRP A 14 -7.69 27.52 15.18
CA TRP A 14 -7.62 26.05 15.21
C TRP A 14 -7.47 25.36 13.83
N TRP A 15 -8.02 25.97 12.77
CA TRP A 15 -7.92 25.50 11.39
C TRP A 15 -6.48 25.55 10.83
N THR A 16 -5.60 26.39 11.35
CA THR A 16 -4.16 26.40 11.00
C THR A 16 -3.47 25.11 11.42
N TRP A 17 -3.78 24.60 12.63
CA TRP A 17 -3.28 23.30 13.10
C TRP A 17 -3.86 22.14 12.30
N VAL A 18 -5.15 22.22 11.95
CA VAL A 18 -5.77 21.24 11.04
C VAL A 18 -5.09 21.27 9.67
N LEU A 19 -4.85 22.44 9.09
CA LEU A 19 -4.16 22.60 7.81
C LEU A 19 -2.73 22.07 7.88
N ALA A 20 -1.99 22.43 8.93
CA ALA A 20 -0.63 21.95 9.16
C ALA A 20 -0.59 20.42 9.30
N PHE A 21 -1.54 19.83 10.03
CA PHE A 21 -1.68 18.38 10.16
C PHE A 21 -2.00 17.73 8.80
N VAL A 22 -2.93 18.30 8.03
CA VAL A 22 -3.27 17.82 6.68
C VAL A 22 -2.05 17.89 5.76
N LEU A 23 -1.29 18.99 5.78
CA LEU A 23 -0.06 19.13 4.98
C LEU A 23 1.02 18.16 5.41
N ALA A 24 1.19 17.93 6.71
CA ALA A 24 2.13 16.94 7.23
C ALA A 24 1.75 15.52 6.81
N VAL A 25 0.45 15.17 6.88
CA VAL A 25 -0.07 13.87 6.40
C VAL A 25 0.14 13.72 4.89
N LEU A 26 -0.22 14.73 4.09
CA LEU A 26 -0.02 14.71 2.64
C LEU A 26 1.46 14.60 2.28
N GLY A 27 2.32 15.39 2.94
CA GLY A 27 3.77 15.34 2.78
C GLY A 27 4.35 13.98 3.14
N GLY A 28 3.89 13.37 4.25
CA GLY A 28 4.28 12.03 4.66
C GLY A 28 3.87 10.96 3.64
N ILE A 29 2.67 11.06 3.05
CA ILE A 29 2.22 10.13 2.02
C ILE A 29 3.07 10.27 0.75
N VAL A 30 3.28 11.50 0.28
CA VAL A 30 4.12 11.77 -0.90
C VAL A 30 5.54 11.27 -0.66
N ALA A 31 6.14 11.64 0.47
CA ALA A 31 7.48 11.17 0.84
C ALA A 31 7.55 9.64 0.84
N THR A 32 6.57 8.95 1.45
CA THR A 32 6.53 7.47 1.48
C THR A 32 6.41 6.88 0.07
N ALA A 33 5.57 7.46 -0.78
CA ALA A 33 5.34 6.97 -2.13
C ALA A 33 6.59 7.06 -3.03
N TYR A 34 7.46 8.05 -2.77
CA TYR A 34 8.68 8.28 -3.53
C TYR A 34 9.98 7.86 -2.81
N ALA A 35 9.89 7.42 -1.55
CA ALA A 35 11.05 7.03 -0.74
C ALA A 35 11.74 5.74 -1.22
N GLY A 36 11.12 4.97 -2.11
CA GLY A 36 11.76 3.82 -2.72
C GLY A 36 10.81 2.95 -3.54
N PRO A 37 11.37 1.98 -4.28
CA PRO A 37 10.58 1.09 -5.11
C PRO A 37 9.86 0.00 -4.28
N ASN A 38 10.30 -0.26 -3.04
CA ASN A 38 9.76 -1.28 -2.14
C ASN A 38 8.69 -0.73 -1.18
N LEU A 39 7.41 -0.87 -1.55
CA LEU A 39 6.30 -0.55 -0.65
C LEU A 39 5.79 -1.79 0.10
N ALA A 40 6.03 -2.97 -0.45
CA ALA A 40 5.73 -4.25 0.17
C ALA A 40 6.96 -5.16 0.13
N ALA A 41 7.25 -5.82 1.24
CA ALA A 41 8.18 -6.92 1.31
C ALA A 41 7.42 -8.22 1.06
N ILE A 42 7.99 -9.06 0.19
CA ILE A 42 7.47 -10.40 -0.11
C ILE A 42 8.51 -11.41 0.31
N GLY A 43 8.08 -12.43 1.03
CA GLY A 43 8.91 -13.55 1.43
C GLY A 43 8.13 -14.84 1.38
N VAL A 44 8.85 -15.94 1.13
CA VAL A 44 8.32 -17.29 1.32
C VAL A 44 9.06 -17.89 2.51
N THR A 45 8.30 -18.39 3.47
CA THR A 45 8.80 -19.01 4.71
C THR A 45 9.19 -20.46 4.41
N PRO A 46 10.10 -21.09 5.17
CA PRO A 46 10.41 -22.52 4.99
C PRO A 46 9.20 -23.46 5.11
N ASP A 47 8.13 -23.03 5.79
CA ASP A 47 6.87 -23.75 5.92
C ASP A 47 5.88 -23.50 4.76
N ASP A 48 6.39 -23.09 3.59
CA ASP A 48 5.61 -22.77 2.37
C ASP A 48 4.47 -21.77 2.61
N ARG A 49 4.79 -20.72 3.37
CA ARG A 49 3.88 -19.59 3.62
C ARG A 49 4.36 -18.33 2.93
N LEU A 50 3.48 -17.74 2.14
CA LEU A 50 3.64 -16.44 1.51
C LEU A 50 3.37 -15.33 2.53
N LEU A 51 4.40 -14.54 2.80
CA LEU A 51 4.35 -13.35 3.62
C LEU A 51 4.40 -12.11 2.73
N VAL A 52 3.36 -11.28 2.80
CA VAL A 52 3.32 -9.98 2.12
C VAL A 52 3.10 -8.90 3.16
N ARG A 53 4.13 -8.10 3.46
CA ARG A 53 4.09 -7.09 4.52
C ARG A 53 4.35 -5.68 3.98
N PRO A 54 3.57 -4.66 4.38
CA PRO A 54 3.89 -3.29 4.06
C PRO A 54 5.19 -2.85 4.76
N VAL A 55 6.00 -2.06 4.06
CA VAL A 55 7.29 -1.56 4.57
C VAL A 55 7.13 -0.15 5.16
N GLY A 56 7.71 0.08 6.34
CA GLY A 56 7.76 1.40 6.97
C GLY A 56 6.38 2.05 7.15
N LEU A 57 6.24 3.29 6.70
CA LEU A 57 5.00 4.08 6.83
C LEU A 57 3.86 3.54 5.96
N VAL A 58 4.11 2.69 4.97
CA VAL A 58 3.05 2.04 4.17
C VAL A 58 2.08 1.27 5.07
N ARG A 59 2.56 0.71 6.19
CA ARG A 59 1.72 0.03 7.19
C ARG A 59 0.68 0.97 7.80
N LEU A 60 1.10 2.20 8.13
CA LEU A 60 0.22 3.25 8.65
C LEU A 60 -0.81 3.66 7.59
N TRP A 61 -0.36 3.84 6.35
CA TRP A 61 -1.22 4.30 5.27
C TRP A 61 -2.21 3.25 4.76
N ALA A 62 -1.81 1.97 4.79
CA ALA A 62 -2.63 0.83 4.40
C ALA A 62 -3.60 0.38 5.49
N LEU A 63 -3.38 0.81 6.74
CA LEU A 63 -4.09 0.32 7.92
C LEU A 63 -4.12 -1.22 7.98
N SER A 64 -3.06 -1.85 7.51
CA SER A 64 -2.93 -3.30 7.39
C SER A 64 -1.54 -3.72 7.83
N ASN A 65 -1.45 -4.85 8.52
CA ASN A 65 -0.17 -5.46 8.93
C ASN A 65 0.43 -6.34 7.83
N GLY A 66 -0.25 -6.46 6.68
CA GLY A 66 0.08 -7.43 5.64
C GLY A 66 -0.76 -8.69 5.74
N VAL A 67 -0.31 -9.72 5.04
CA VAL A 67 -1.00 -10.98 4.82
C VAL A 67 0.00 -12.12 4.96
N ASP A 68 -0.46 -13.19 5.58
CA ASP A 68 0.26 -14.44 5.75
C ASP A 68 -0.67 -15.57 5.30
N VAL A 69 -0.37 -16.18 4.15
CA VAL A 69 -1.19 -17.20 3.52
C VAL A 69 -0.33 -18.37 3.03
N PRO A 70 -0.87 -19.61 2.98
CA PRO A 70 -0.17 -20.73 2.36
C PRO A 70 0.13 -20.45 0.88
N VAL A 71 1.27 -20.95 0.39
CA VAL A 71 1.65 -20.87 -1.03
C VAL A 71 0.66 -21.66 -1.89
N ALA A 72 0.08 -22.76 -1.40
CA ALA A 72 -0.98 -23.51 -2.08
C ALA A 72 -2.26 -22.70 -2.36
N SER A 73 -2.49 -21.60 -1.64
CA SER A 73 -3.64 -20.73 -1.89
C SER A 73 -3.41 -19.81 -3.10
N ILE A 74 -2.21 -19.76 -3.66
CA ILE A 74 -1.89 -18.93 -4.83
C ILE A 74 -2.47 -19.60 -6.09
N VAL A 75 -3.39 -18.88 -6.75
CA VAL A 75 -4.01 -19.32 -8.00
C VAL A 75 -3.20 -18.85 -9.20
N ASP A 76 -2.78 -17.59 -9.18
CA ASP A 76 -1.98 -16.99 -10.25
C ASP A 76 -1.09 -15.87 -9.71
N VAL A 77 0.03 -15.65 -10.40
CA VAL A 77 1.01 -14.60 -10.09
C VAL A 77 1.48 -13.97 -11.40
N GLY A 78 1.31 -12.65 -11.51
CA GLY A 78 1.68 -11.92 -12.71
C GLY A 78 2.06 -10.48 -12.47
N VAL A 79 2.73 -9.89 -13.46
CA VAL A 79 2.97 -8.44 -13.53
C VAL A 79 1.84 -7.82 -14.34
N SER A 80 1.24 -6.75 -13.82
CA SER A 80 0.20 -6.02 -14.54
C SER A 80 0.49 -4.51 -14.57
N PRO A 81 0.14 -3.83 -15.68
CA PRO A 81 0.22 -2.38 -15.73
C PRO A 81 -0.85 -1.76 -14.81
N LYS A 82 -0.43 -0.86 -13.92
CA LYS A 82 -1.31 -0.19 -12.94
C LYS A 82 -2.51 0.50 -13.57
N LYS A 83 -2.36 1.04 -14.79
CA LYS A 83 -3.41 1.77 -15.51
C LYS A 83 -4.59 0.87 -15.94
N GLY A 84 -4.38 -0.43 -16.12
CA GLY A 84 -5.41 -1.38 -16.55
C GLY A 84 -6.22 -1.98 -15.40
N LEU A 85 -5.81 -1.77 -14.15
CA LEU A 85 -6.45 -2.39 -13.00
C LEU A 85 -7.70 -1.61 -12.58
N SER A 86 -8.88 -2.20 -12.79
CA SER A 86 -10.17 -1.58 -12.42
C SER A 86 -10.29 -1.51 -10.89
N LYS A 87 -10.39 -0.29 -10.35
CA LYS A 87 -10.59 -0.06 -8.91
C LYS A 87 -12.07 -0.22 -8.57
N ARG A 88 -12.43 -1.02 -7.56
CA ARG A 88 -13.81 -1.13 -7.07
C ARG A 88 -13.99 -0.55 -5.66
N TRP A 89 -15.23 -0.63 -5.16
CA TRP A 89 -15.74 0.09 -3.99
C TRP A 89 -14.76 0.13 -2.80
N ARG A 90 -14.57 1.35 -2.28
CA ARG A 90 -13.58 1.68 -1.25
C ARG A 90 -13.94 1.05 0.10
N ALA A 91 -12.94 0.51 0.78
CA ALA A 91 -12.90 0.49 2.24
C ALA A 91 -11.99 1.65 2.74
N PRO A 92 -11.96 1.97 4.05
CA PRO A 92 -11.10 3.03 4.58
C PRO A 92 -9.62 2.76 4.27
N GLY A 93 -8.88 3.81 3.89
CA GLY A 93 -7.46 3.73 3.52
C GLY A 93 -6.94 4.99 2.82
N THR A 94 -5.64 5.01 2.53
CA THR A 94 -4.99 6.14 1.87
C THR A 94 -5.07 6.01 0.36
N HIS A 95 -5.74 6.97 -0.28
CA HIS A 95 -5.84 7.03 -1.73
C HIS A 95 -5.58 8.44 -2.23
N LEU A 96 -4.36 8.64 -2.73
CA LEU A 96 -3.98 9.80 -3.50
C LEU A 96 -3.80 9.37 -4.96
N PRO A 97 -4.70 9.77 -5.87
CA PRO A 97 -4.62 9.41 -7.28
C PRO A 97 -3.25 9.75 -7.87
N GLY A 98 -2.58 8.76 -8.46
CA GLY A 98 -1.26 8.92 -9.08
C GLY A 98 -0.08 8.84 -8.11
N VAL A 99 -0.29 9.04 -6.80
CA VAL A 99 0.77 9.02 -5.79
C VAL A 99 0.82 7.68 -5.07
N MET A 100 -0.24 7.32 -4.33
CA MET A 100 -0.26 6.11 -3.51
C MET A 100 -1.67 5.58 -3.32
N ILE A 101 -1.79 4.26 -3.37
CA ILE A 101 -3.00 3.51 -3.05
C ILE A 101 -2.57 2.45 -2.03
N ALA A 102 -2.93 2.68 -0.78
CA ALA A 102 -2.63 1.81 0.34
C ALA A 102 -3.93 1.54 1.10
N GLY A 103 -4.38 0.29 1.13
CA GLY A 103 -5.58 -0.09 1.86
C GLY A 103 -6.29 -1.32 1.31
N THR A 104 -7.37 -1.68 1.98
CA THR A 104 -8.26 -2.77 1.55
C THR A 104 -9.39 -2.21 0.70
N PHE A 105 -9.68 -2.84 -0.43
CA PHE A 105 -10.81 -2.54 -1.30
C PHE A 105 -11.77 -3.72 -1.30
N ARG A 106 -13.08 -3.49 -1.45
CA ARG A 106 -14.09 -4.56 -1.40
C ARG A 106 -14.96 -4.55 -2.65
N ARG A 107 -15.22 -5.73 -3.20
CA ARG A 107 -15.99 -5.93 -4.43
C ARG A 107 -16.81 -7.20 -4.32
N ARG A 108 -18.14 -7.08 -4.34
CA ARG A 108 -19.08 -8.23 -4.40
C ARG A 108 -18.75 -9.37 -3.42
N GLY A 109 -18.34 -9.04 -2.19
CA GLY A 109 -17.98 -10.01 -1.15
C GLY A 109 -16.48 -10.33 -1.04
N GLU A 110 -15.69 -9.97 -2.06
CA GLU A 110 -14.25 -10.19 -2.09
C GLU A 110 -13.49 -8.96 -1.60
N LYS A 111 -12.28 -9.18 -1.08
CA LYS A 111 -11.38 -8.11 -0.62
C LYS A 111 -10.09 -8.12 -1.43
N ASP A 112 -9.63 -6.95 -1.84
CA ASP A 112 -8.34 -6.78 -2.51
C ASP A 112 -7.45 -5.92 -1.61
N LEU A 113 -6.20 -6.34 -1.39
CA LEU A 113 -5.22 -5.54 -0.67
C LEU A 113 -4.34 -4.79 -1.67
N TRP A 114 -4.29 -3.47 -1.52
CA TRP A 114 -3.50 -2.60 -2.38
C TRP A 114 -2.37 -1.95 -1.57
N MET A 115 -1.15 -2.07 -2.07
CA MET A 115 0.05 -1.40 -1.55
C MET A 115 0.90 -0.94 -2.73
N VAL A 116 0.44 0.09 -3.43
CA VAL A 116 1.06 0.59 -4.66
C VAL A 116 1.31 2.09 -4.60
N GLY A 117 2.41 2.51 -5.21
CA GLY A 117 2.83 3.90 -5.28
C GLY A 117 2.82 4.41 -6.73
N PRO A 118 3.82 5.20 -7.14
CA PRO A 118 3.87 5.81 -8.46
C PRO A 118 4.30 4.83 -9.56
N ALA A 119 4.79 3.62 -9.24
CA ALA A 119 5.26 2.65 -10.24
C ALA A 119 4.22 2.33 -11.33
N LYS A 120 4.72 2.02 -12.54
CA LYS A 120 3.88 1.70 -13.71
C LYS A 120 3.40 0.26 -13.68
N GLU A 121 4.25 -0.64 -13.20
CA GLU A 121 4.02 -2.07 -13.09
C GLU A 121 3.93 -2.45 -11.63
N VAL A 122 3.06 -3.42 -11.36
CA VAL A 122 2.81 -3.92 -10.01
C VAL A 122 2.67 -5.44 -10.08
N LEU A 123 3.06 -6.08 -8.99
CA LEU A 123 2.83 -7.51 -8.82
C LEU A 123 1.39 -7.72 -8.41
N VAL A 124 0.72 -8.66 -9.08
CA VAL A 124 -0.63 -9.12 -8.74
C VAL A 124 -0.53 -10.59 -8.37
N ILE A 125 -1.03 -10.91 -7.18
CA ILE A 125 -1.13 -12.28 -6.67
C ILE A 125 -2.61 -12.56 -6.47
N GLU A 126 -3.15 -13.55 -7.18
CA GLU A 126 -4.50 -14.06 -6.97
C GLU A 126 -4.47 -15.22 -5.97
N LEU A 127 -5.37 -15.17 -5.00
CA LEU A 127 -5.50 -16.14 -3.92
C LEU A 127 -6.90 -16.76 -3.91
N ALA A 128 -6.98 -18.06 -3.63
CA ALA A 128 -8.22 -18.81 -3.38
C ALA A 128 -8.38 -19.10 -1.88
N ASP A 129 -9.64 -19.13 -1.41
CA ASP A 129 -9.99 -19.47 -0.02
C ASP A 129 -9.29 -18.64 1.07
N GLN A 130 -8.87 -17.42 0.72
CA GLN A 130 -8.20 -16.48 1.62
C GLN A 130 -9.04 -15.21 1.86
N PRO A 131 -8.78 -14.46 2.95
CA PRO A 131 -9.53 -13.23 3.25
C PRO A 131 -9.38 -12.15 2.18
N TYR A 132 -8.30 -12.19 1.40
CA TYR A 132 -8.07 -11.35 0.25
C TYR A 132 -8.03 -12.23 -1.00
N ARG A 133 -8.72 -11.80 -2.06
CA ARG A 133 -8.70 -12.45 -3.36
C ARG A 133 -7.50 -11.99 -4.18
N HIS A 134 -7.18 -10.70 -4.16
CA HIS A 134 -6.02 -10.16 -4.88
C HIS A 134 -5.12 -9.37 -3.93
N LEU A 135 -3.81 -9.60 -4.04
CA LEU A 135 -2.79 -8.73 -3.48
C LEU A 135 -2.13 -7.97 -4.63
N ILE A 136 -2.35 -6.65 -4.68
CA ILE A 136 -1.75 -5.76 -5.67
C ILE A 136 -0.68 -4.94 -4.96
N VAL A 137 0.58 -5.26 -5.23
CA VAL A 137 1.71 -4.74 -4.45
C VAL A 137 2.82 -4.21 -5.35
N GLN A 138 3.42 -3.10 -4.92
CA GLN A 138 4.62 -2.56 -5.55
C GLN A 138 5.85 -3.08 -4.83
N VAL A 139 6.67 -3.81 -5.58
CA VAL A 139 7.97 -4.34 -5.20
C VAL A 139 9.04 -3.79 -6.14
N GLU A 140 10.30 -3.91 -5.74
CA GLU A 140 11.45 -3.43 -6.52
C GLU A 140 11.58 -4.07 -7.90
N ASP A 141 11.48 -5.39 -7.97
CA ASP A 141 11.43 -6.12 -9.24
C ASP A 141 10.20 -7.05 -9.26
N PRO A 142 9.11 -6.64 -9.93
CA PRO A 142 7.91 -7.45 -10.01
C PRO A 142 8.13 -8.72 -10.82
N HIS A 143 9.04 -8.73 -11.80
CA HIS A 143 9.31 -9.92 -12.61
C HIS A 143 10.10 -10.96 -11.82
N ALA A 144 11.15 -10.54 -11.11
CA ALA A 144 11.89 -11.44 -10.23
C ALA A 144 11.00 -12.02 -9.12
N ALA A 145 10.08 -11.21 -8.57
CA ALA A 145 9.11 -11.67 -7.58
C ALA A 145 8.15 -12.73 -8.14
N VAL A 146 7.64 -12.55 -9.37
CA VAL A 146 6.80 -13.56 -10.06
C VAL A 146 7.57 -14.88 -10.18
N GLU A 147 8.81 -14.85 -10.67
CA GLU A 147 9.61 -16.06 -10.87
C GLU A 147 9.89 -16.79 -9.54
N ALA A 148 10.23 -16.04 -8.49
CA ALA A 148 10.45 -16.60 -7.16
C ALA A 148 9.19 -17.26 -6.59
N LEU A 149 8.03 -16.62 -6.75
CA LEU A 149 6.74 -17.17 -6.29
C LEU A 149 6.32 -18.40 -7.11
N LYS A 150 6.46 -18.36 -8.43
CA LYS A 150 6.18 -19.53 -9.29
C LYS A 150 7.10 -20.71 -8.96
N ALA A 151 8.36 -20.45 -8.64
CA ALA A 151 9.28 -21.49 -8.19
C ALA A 151 8.94 -22.03 -6.80
N ALA A 152 8.32 -21.24 -5.92
CA ALA A 152 7.79 -21.73 -4.64
C ALA A 152 6.56 -22.64 -4.84
N VAL A 153 5.57 -22.18 -5.61
CA VAL A 153 4.36 -22.97 -5.93
C VAL A 153 4.71 -24.31 -6.58
N ARG A 154 5.70 -24.34 -7.49
CA ARG A 154 6.17 -25.58 -8.13
C ARG A 154 6.90 -26.55 -7.19
N ARG A 155 7.37 -26.11 -6.02
CA ARG A 155 8.04 -27.00 -5.05
C ARG A 155 7.06 -27.68 -4.10
N GLU A 156 5.90 -27.08 -3.90
CA GLU A 156 4.83 -27.60 -3.06
C GLU A 156 4.00 -28.70 -3.76
N HIS A 157 3.95 -28.66 -5.11
CA HIS A 157 3.32 -29.68 -5.96
C HIS A 157 4.32 -30.73 -6.45
#